data_AF-A0A524AW46-F1
#
_entry.id   AF-A0A524AW46-F1
#
_cell.length_a   1.000
_cell.length_b   1.000
_cell.length_c   1.000
_cell.angle_alpha   90.00
_cell.angle_beta   90.00
_cell.angle_gamma   90.00
#
_symmetry.space_group_name_H-M   'P 1'
#
loop_
_entity.id
_entity.type
_entity.pdbx_description
1 polymer ?
#
loop_
_entity_poly.entity_id
_entity_poly.type
_entity_poly.pdbx_seq_one_letter_code
_entity_poly.pdbx_strand_id
1 'polypeptide(L)'
;MAYSFGDIIHDIARRRTSRGRTTGPYSRLLSGVCNLLFIYILVSLFKDKYYIPLVALVALVMTPIAPLAVLGSFIYFLYVKYWTGVILLAVLWLIGWLSVRFGIRYNAKRITGQAAYVDPFEGMPDVGTAGIIQLCLFALALLIPGTLAIPFWVLFGLATAYRLFFYYFRLRSPWATLHYPLMLRYTAICASQMAMAARQGEQYSAESTLHALVTSAYPGWTSEQVVSLISSAKQKMLVFTDREPLEHCIRSRNPSLDRNALSESMGKIQAALNGPDRDAIVLGYAIAEIVGRDFGDNERTKYLAEFFSGRAR
;
A
#
# COMPACT_ATOMS: atom_id res chain seq x y z
N MET A 1 -20.66 16.05 27.13
CA MET A 1 -19.36 16.35 26.49
C MET A 1 -19.49 16.06 25.01
N ALA A 2 -19.47 17.09 24.16
CA ALA A 2 -19.48 16.89 22.71
C ALA A 2 -18.08 16.46 22.26
N TYR A 3 -17.97 15.33 21.56
CA TYR A 3 -16.70 14.91 20.97
C TYR A 3 -16.28 15.92 19.91
N SER A 4 -14.98 16.29 19.89
CA SER A 4 -14.47 17.10 18.79
C SER A 4 -14.46 16.29 17.49
N PHE A 5 -14.57 16.96 16.34
CA PHE A 5 -14.48 16.29 15.04
C PHE A 5 -13.15 15.53 14.87
N GLY A 6 -12.06 16.04 15.49
CA GLY A 6 -10.77 15.37 15.54
C GLY A 6 -10.82 14.03 16.30
N ASP A 7 -11.55 13.97 17.40
CA ASP A 7 -11.71 12.73 18.19
C ASP A 7 -12.47 11.67 17.40
N ILE A 8 -13.50 12.08 16.65
CA ILE A 8 -14.28 11.19 15.78
C ILE A 8 -13.39 10.60 14.69
N ILE A 9 -12.59 11.42 14.00
CA ILE A 9 -11.65 10.96 12.97
C ILE A 9 -10.63 10.00 13.56
N HIS A 10 -10.06 10.34 14.72
CA HIS A 10 -9.07 9.50 15.38
C HIS A 10 -9.65 8.14 15.77
N ASP A 11 -10.88 8.08 16.29
CA ASP A 11 -11.53 6.82 16.64
C ASP A 11 -11.85 5.96 15.40
N ILE A 12 -12.36 6.57 14.32
CA ILE A 12 -12.59 5.88 13.05
C ILE A 12 -11.26 5.34 12.48
N ALA A 13 -10.20 6.15 12.50
CA ALA A 13 -8.88 5.75 12.03
C ALA A 13 -8.33 4.58 12.86
N ARG A 14 -8.46 4.64 14.19
CA ARG A 14 -8.06 3.57 15.11
C ARG A 14 -8.80 2.26 14.84
N ARG A 15 -10.14 2.31 14.71
CA ARG A 15 -10.96 1.13 14.41
C ARG A 15 -10.64 0.51 13.04
N ARG A 16 -10.28 1.32 12.05
CA ARG A 16 -9.84 0.82 10.73
C ARG A 16 -8.48 0.15 10.82
N THR A 17 -7.53 0.80 11.50
CA THR A 17 -6.18 0.24 11.71
C THR A 17 -6.23 -1.07 12.50
N SER A 18 -7.07 -1.17 13.55
CA SER A 18 -7.23 -2.42 14.31
C SER A 18 -7.85 -3.55 13.51
N ARG A 19 -8.62 -3.25 12.44
CA ARG A 19 -9.16 -4.23 11.49
C ARG A 19 -8.21 -4.52 10.32
N GLY A 20 -6.98 -3.99 10.33
CA GLY A 20 -6.01 -4.16 9.25
C GLY A 20 -6.38 -3.50 7.92
N ARG A 21 -7.39 -2.62 7.90
CA ARG A 21 -7.85 -1.95 6.67
C ARG A 21 -6.96 -0.77 6.34
N THR A 22 -6.48 -0.73 5.09
CA THR A 22 -5.70 0.38 4.50
C THR A 22 -4.54 0.84 5.38
N THR A 23 -3.81 -0.11 5.98
CA THR A 23 -2.63 0.20 6.78
C THR A 23 -1.50 0.66 5.85
N GLY A 24 -0.96 1.85 6.10
CA GLY A 24 0.14 2.39 5.30
C GLY A 24 1.40 1.51 5.29
N PRO A 25 2.37 1.84 4.42
CA PRO A 25 3.56 1.00 4.18
C PRO A 25 4.37 0.72 5.45
N TYR A 26 4.61 1.76 6.26
CA TYR A 26 5.33 1.59 7.53
C TYR A 26 4.59 0.69 8.53
N SER A 27 3.28 0.85 8.66
CA SER A 27 2.48 0.00 9.55
C SER A 27 2.50 -1.46 9.08
N ARG A 28 2.43 -1.71 7.77
CA ARG A 28 2.49 -3.06 7.21
C ARG A 28 3.86 -3.72 7.39
N LEU A 29 4.95 -2.99 7.19
CA LEU A 29 6.31 -3.46 7.46
C LEU A 29 6.50 -3.81 8.94
N LEU A 30 6.15 -2.88 9.85
CA LEU A 30 6.27 -3.09 11.29
C LEU A 30 5.38 -4.25 11.76
N SER A 31 4.17 -4.39 11.21
CA SER A 31 3.30 -5.55 11.50
C SER A 31 3.94 -6.87 11.06
N GLY A 32 4.66 -6.90 9.94
CA GLY A 32 5.41 -8.08 9.51
C GLY A 32 6.53 -8.44 10.49
N VAL A 33 7.25 -7.44 10.98
CA VAL A 33 8.28 -7.63 12.03
C VAL A 33 7.65 -8.11 13.34
N CYS A 34 6.52 -7.54 13.76
CA CYS A 34 5.77 -8.01 14.93
C CYS A 34 5.37 -9.47 14.80
N ASN A 35 4.90 -9.92 13.63
CA ASN A 35 4.51 -11.30 13.41
C ASN A 35 5.70 -12.26 13.53
N LEU A 36 6.86 -11.90 12.96
CA LEU A 36 8.09 -12.70 13.11
C LEU A 36 8.55 -12.73 14.57
N LEU A 37 8.57 -11.59 15.25
CA LEU A 37 8.95 -11.52 16.66
C LEU A 37 7.98 -12.32 17.56
N PHE A 38 6.69 -12.27 17.27
CA PHE A 38 5.69 -13.06 17.97
C PHE A 38 5.94 -14.56 17.80
N ILE A 39 6.19 -15.04 16.58
CA ILE A 39 6.57 -16.45 16.35
C ILE A 39 7.84 -16.82 17.10
N TYR A 40 8.85 -15.95 17.07
CA TYR A 40 10.08 -16.16 17.82
C TYR A 40 9.82 -16.33 19.32
N ILE A 41 9.01 -15.44 19.92
CA ILE A 41 8.57 -15.56 21.32
C ILE A 41 7.88 -16.90 21.56
N LEU A 42 6.91 -17.29 20.73
CA LEU A 42 6.20 -18.56 20.91
C LEU A 42 7.16 -19.77 20.88
N VAL A 43 8.09 -19.80 19.94
CA VAL A 43 9.06 -20.91 19.84
C VAL A 43 10.03 -20.91 21.03
N SER A 44 10.49 -19.75 21.48
CA SER A 44 11.31 -19.63 22.69
C SER A 44 10.57 -20.15 23.94
N LEU A 45 9.31 -19.75 24.14
CA LEU A 45 8.51 -20.22 25.27
C LEU A 45 8.28 -21.74 25.22
N PHE A 46 8.07 -22.29 24.04
CA PHE A 46 7.94 -23.73 23.85
C PHE A 46 9.22 -24.48 24.23
N LYS A 47 10.39 -24.00 23.76
CA LYS A 47 11.70 -24.62 24.06
C LYS A 47 12.07 -24.50 25.54
N ASP A 48 11.77 -23.36 26.14
CA ASP A 48 12.07 -23.07 27.55
C ASP A 48 11.00 -23.61 28.51
N LYS A 49 10.01 -24.37 27.99
CA LYS A 49 8.94 -25.06 28.74
C LYS A 49 8.00 -24.12 29.52
N TYR A 50 7.87 -22.87 29.09
CA TYR A 50 6.90 -21.91 29.65
C TYR A 50 5.52 -22.07 28.97
N TYR A 51 4.86 -23.20 29.22
CA TYR A 51 3.62 -23.55 28.53
C TYR A 51 2.41 -22.69 28.88
N ILE A 52 2.30 -22.21 30.13
CA ILE A 52 1.18 -21.36 30.56
C ILE A 52 1.12 -20.05 29.75
N PRO A 53 2.18 -19.21 29.73
CA PRO A 53 2.16 -17.99 28.92
C PRO A 53 2.11 -18.27 27.42
N LEU A 54 2.68 -19.39 26.95
CA LEU A 54 2.54 -19.83 25.56
C LEU A 54 1.06 -20.02 25.16
N VAL A 55 0.33 -20.83 25.92
CA VAL A 55 -1.09 -21.12 25.67
C VAL A 55 -1.92 -19.84 25.78
N ALA A 56 -1.66 -19.01 26.80
CA ALA A 56 -2.37 -17.75 26.98
C ALA A 56 -2.17 -16.80 25.78
N LEU A 57 -0.93 -16.65 25.29
CA LEU A 57 -0.64 -15.82 24.13
C LEU A 57 -1.31 -16.36 22.86
N VAL A 58 -1.22 -17.67 22.60
CA VAL A 58 -1.85 -18.29 21.40
C VAL A 58 -3.37 -18.17 21.43
N ALA A 59 -4.01 -18.44 22.58
CA ALA A 59 -5.46 -18.39 22.71
C ALA A 59 -6.01 -16.96 22.60
N LEU A 60 -5.25 -15.96 23.08
CA LEU A 60 -5.75 -14.58 23.19
C LEU A 60 -5.28 -13.66 22.05
N VAL A 61 -4.33 -14.06 21.21
CA VAL A 61 -3.75 -13.17 20.16
C VAL A 61 -4.79 -12.64 19.17
N MET A 62 -5.84 -13.41 18.88
CA MET A 62 -6.91 -13.00 17.95
C MET A 62 -8.08 -12.29 18.65
N THR A 63 -7.98 -12.05 19.96
CA THR A 63 -9.04 -11.43 20.75
C THR A 63 -8.72 -9.97 21.06
N PRO A 64 -9.74 -9.13 21.33
CA PRO A 64 -9.53 -7.76 21.85
C PRO A 64 -8.73 -7.71 23.15
N ILE A 65 -8.59 -8.84 23.84
CA ILE A 65 -7.91 -9.01 25.13
C ILE A 65 -6.41 -9.29 24.94
N ALA A 66 -5.92 -9.47 23.70
CA ALA A 66 -4.51 -9.72 23.40
C ALA A 66 -3.52 -8.77 24.14
N PRO A 67 -3.77 -7.46 24.29
CA PRO A 67 -2.87 -6.58 25.05
C PRO A 67 -2.75 -6.97 26.53
N LEU A 68 -3.84 -7.45 27.14
CA LEU A 68 -3.84 -7.93 28.53
C LEU A 68 -3.07 -9.24 28.65
N ALA A 69 -3.15 -10.13 27.65
CA ALA A 69 -2.35 -11.36 27.63
C ALA A 69 -0.85 -11.06 27.56
N VAL A 70 -0.45 -10.09 26.74
CA VAL A 70 0.94 -9.63 26.66
C VAL A 70 1.42 -9.02 27.98
N LEU A 71 0.60 -8.17 28.60
CA LEU A 71 0.92 -7.55 29.89
C LEU A 71 1.03 -8.60 31.01
N GLY A 72 0.10 -9.55 31.07
CA GLY A 72 0.12 -10.66 32.03
C GLY A 72 1.37 -11.52 31.89
N SER A 73 1.73 -11.89 30.65
CA SER A 73 2.98 -12.62 30.36
C SER A 73 4.22 -11.82 30.73
N PHE A 74 4.21 -10.50 30.54
CA PHE A 74 5.32 -9.62 30.92
C PHE A 74 5.53 -9.60 32.45
N ILE A 75 4.45 -9.43 33.22
CA ILE A 75 4.50 -9.46 34.70
C ILE A 75 4.95 -10.84 35.19
N TYR A 76 4.42 -11.92 34.58
CA TYR A 76 4.83 -13.29 34.87
C TYR A 76 6.34 -13.49 34.66
N PHE A 77 6.90 -13.05 33.53
CA PHE A 77 8.33 -13.19 33.25
C PHE A 77 9.22 -12.37 34.18
N LEU A 78 8.77 -11.20 34.64
CA LEU A 78 9.48 -10.46 35.69
C LEU A 78 9.51 -11.27 37.01
N TYR A 79 8.40 -11.89 37.39
CA TYR A 79 8.31 -12.69 38.61
C TYR A 79 9.23 -13.93 38.56
N VAL A 80 9.22 -14.67 37.45
CA VAL A 80 10.10 -15.85 37.27
C VAL A 80 11.52 -15.49 36.83
N LYS A 81 11.86 -14.19 36.73
CA LYS A 81 13.17 -13.67 36.31
C LYS A 81 13.62 -14.15 34.90
N TYR A 82 12.67 -14.37 34.00
CA TYR A 82 12.95 -14.74 32.61
C TYR A 82 13.18 -13.50 31.73
N TRP A 83 14.38 -12.91 31.87
CA TRP A 83 14.74 -11.64 31.23
C TRP A 83 14.62 -11.62 29.71
N THR A 84 14.94 -12.74 29.05
CA THR A 84 14.80 -12.86 27.59
C THR A 84 13.36 -12.62 27.16
N GLY A 85 12.38 -13.22 27.84
CA GLY A 85 10.96 -13.00 27.57
C GLY A 85 10.52 -11.57 27.84
N VAL A 86 11.00 -10.96 28.92
CA VAL A 86 10.73 -9.55 29.26
C VAL A 86 11.19 -8.63 28.13
N ILE A 87 12.43 -8.79 27.66
CA ILE A 87 13.01 -7.98 26.58
C ILE A 87 12.22 -8.17 25.27
N LEU A 88 11.95 -9.42 24.89
CA LEU A 88 11.23 -9.70 23.64
C LEU A 88 9.80 -9.13 23.65
N LEU A 89 9.07 -9.25 24.76
CA LEU A 89 7.73 -8.68 24.89
C LEU A 89 7.76 -7.14 24.89
N ALA A 90 8.76 -6.52 25.51
CA ALA A 90 8.93 -5.07 25.48
C ALA A 90 9.17 -4.56 24.05
N VAL A 91 10.03 -5.24 23.28
CA VAL A 91 10.29 -4.93 21.88
C VAL A 91 9.03 -5.14 21.03
N LEU A 92 8.30 -6.25 21.24
CA LEU A 92 7.04 -6.53 20.55
C LEU A 92 6.02 -5.42 20.79
N TRP A 93 5.88 -4.97 22.04
CA TRP A 93 4.98 -3.89 22.40
C TRP A 93 5.37 -2.57 21.73
N LEU A 94 6.66 -2.22 21.75
CA LEU A 94 7.17 -0.98 21.16
C LEU A 94 6.91 -0.94 19.64
N ILE A 95 7.27 -2.01 18.92
CA ILE A 95 7.08 -2.10 17.47
C ILE A 95 5.58 -2.12 17.13
N GLY A 96 4.77 -2.85 17.91
CA GLY A 96 3.31 -2.89 17.76
C GLY A 96 2.67 -1.51 17.95
N TRP A 97 3.08 -0.79 18.98
CA TRP A 97 2.61 0.57 19.24
C TRP A 97 2.99 1.54 18.11
N LEU A 98 4.23 1.49 17.62
CA LEU A 98 4.68 2.28 16.48
C LEU A 98 3.87 1.95 15.22
N SER A 99 3.65 0.65 14.94
CA SER A 99 2.85 0.20 13.81
C SER A 99 1.44 0.80 13.82
N VAL A 100 0.76 0.73 14.97
CA VAL A 100 -0.59 1.29 15.14
C VAL A 100 -0.57 2.81 14.97
N ARG A 101 0.41 3.52 15.55
CA ARG A 101 0.55 4.98 15.41
C ARG A 101 0.73 5.41 13.96
N PHE A 102 1.58 4.72 13.20
CA PHE A 102 1.75 4.98 11.77
C PHE A 102 0.46 4.67 10.98
N GLY A 103 -0.22 3.57 11.32
CA GLY A 103 -1.50 3.20 10.71
C GLY A 103 -2.59 4.25 10.93
N ILE A 104 -2.73 4.77 12.16
CA ILE A 104 -3.71 5.80 12.50
C ILE A 104 -3.42 7.09 11.73
N ARG A 105 -2.17 7.56 11.73
CA ARG A 105 -1.77 8.77 10.98
C ARG A 105 -2.05 8.62 9.48
N TYR A 106 -1.78 7.43 8.93
CA TYR A 106 -2.02 7.12 7.53
C TYR A 106 -3.52 7.12 7.17
N ASN A 107 -4.36 6.53 8.02
CA ASN A 107 -5.81 6.47 7.82
C ASN A 107 -6.48 7.83 8.04
N ALA A 108 -6.03 8.63 9.01
CA ALA A 108 -6.59 9.95 9.31
C ALA A 108 -6.53 10.89 8.10
N LYS A 109 -5.40 10.92 7.37
CA LYS A 109 -5.26 11.70 6.13
C LYS A 109 -6.24 11.30 5.03
N ARG A 110 -6.60 10.01 4.96
CA ARG A 110 -7.51 9.49 3.93
C ARG A 110 -8.97 9.65 4.29
N ILE A 111 -9.31 9.53 5.57
CA ILE A 111 -10.67 9.78 6.07
C ILE A 111 -11.05 11.25 5.88
N THR A 112 -10.10 12.17 6.07
CA THR A 112 -10.30 13.61 5.87
C THR A 112 -10.31 14.04 4.40
N GLY A 113 -10.11 13.13 3.45
CA GLY A 113 -10.06 13.45 2.02
C GLY A 113 -8.83 14.25 1.58
N GLN A 114 -7.80 14.34 2.45
CA GLN A 114 -6.51 14.96 2.13
C GLN A 114 -5.63 14.07 1.25
N ALA A 115 -5.91 12.77 1.21
CA ALA A 115 -5.24 11.80 0.36
C ALA A 115 -6.21 10.74 -0.15
N ALA A 116 -5.90 10.13 -1.29
CA ALA A 116 -6.69 9.08 -1.91
C ALA A 116 -6.80 7.84 -0.99
N TYR A 117 -8.02 7.31 -0.91
CA TYR A 117 -8.38 6.09 -0.19
C TYR A 117 -7.96 4.83 -0.97
N VAL A 118 -6.65 4.65 -1.08
CA VAL A 118 -6.02 3.58 -1.84
C VAL A 118 -5.00 2.85 -0.94
N ASP A 119 -5.07 1.51 -0.90
CA ASP A 119 -4.08 0.68 -0.22
C ASP A 119 -2.91 0.43 -1.19
N PRO A 120 -1.66 0.80 -0.81
CA PRO A 120 -0.51 0.60 -1.68
C PRO A 120 -0.31 -0.85 -2.06
N PHE A 121 -0.79 -1.84 -1.30
CA PHE A 121 -0.60 -3.25 -1.61
C PHE A 121 -1.88 -3.96 -2.07
N GLU A 122 -2.88 -3.18 -2.50
CA GLU A 122 -4.09 -3.73 -3.12
C GLU A 122 -3.75 -4.58 -4.36
N GLY A 123 -4.41 -5.74 -4.49
CA GLY A 123 -4.20 -6.70 -5.58
C GLY A 123 -2.82 -7.38 -5.58
N MET A 124 -2.25 -7.62 -4.40
CA MET A 124 -1.02 -8.42 -4.24
C MET A 124 -1.27 -9.71 -3.44
N PRO A 125 -2.20 -10.59 -3.87
CA PRO A 125 -2.54 -11.81 -3.13
C PRO A 125 -1.34 -12.73 -2.95
N ASP A 126 -0.48 -12.86 -3.96
CA ASP A 126 0.71 -13.72 -3.93
C ASP A 126 1.70 -13.28 -2.85
N VAL A 127 1.84 -11.98 -2.62
CA VAL A 127 2.69 -11.44 -1.56
C VAL A 127 2.10 -11.71 -0.16
N GLY A 128 0.77 -11.79 -0.06
CA GLY A 128 0.07 -12.25 1.13
C GLY A 128 0.35 -13.73 1.40
N THR A 129 0.18 -14.59 0.39
CA THR A 129 0.48 -16.03 0.46
C THR A 129 1.94 -16.30 0.79
N ALA A 130 2.87 -15.60 0.14
CA ALA A 130 4.30 -15.66 0.46
C ALA A 130 4.57 -15.25 1.91
N GLY A 131 3.79 -14.32 2.47
CA GLY A 131 3.85 -13.94 3.88
C GLY A 131 3.47 -15.07 4.83
N ILE A 132 2.43 -15.83 4.51
CA ILE A 132 2.02 -17.01 5.30
C ILE A 132 3.11 -18.08 5.24
N ILE A 133 3.60 -18.40 4.03
CA ILE A 133 4.67 -19.36 3.81
C ILE A 133 5.93 -18.95 4.59
N GLN A 134 6.30 -17.67 4.54
CA GLN A 134 7.43 -17.13 5.29
C GLN A 134 7.29 -17.36 6.80
N LEU A 135 6.10 -17.10 7.38
CA LEU A 135 5.86 -17.31 8.81
C LEU A 135 5.96 -18.80 9.20
N CYS A 136 5.40 -19.70 8.39
CA CYS A 136 5.49 -21.14 8.62
C CYS A 136 6.94 -21.64 8.54
N LEU A 137 7.69 -21.23 7.51
CA LEU A 137 9.10 -21.59 7.35
C LEU A 137 9.96 -21.06 8.49
N PHE A 138 9.70 -19.83 8.95
CA PHE A 138 10.38 -19.24 10.09
C PHE A 138 10.14 -20.05 11.37
N ALA A 139 8.87 -20.41 11.65
CA ALA A 139 8.53 -21.24 12.80
C ALA A 139 9.22 -22.62 12.74
N LEU A 140 9.19 -23.28 11.58
CA LEU A 140 9.84 -24.59 11.38
C LEU A 140 11.37 -24.50 11.53
N ALA A 141 11.99 -23.46 10.95
CA ALA A 141 13.43 -23.22 11.06
C ALA A 141 13.87 -23.00 12.52
N LEU A 142 13.02 -22.38 13.34
CA LEU A 142 13.29 -22.19 14.75
C LEU A 142 13.06 -23.47 15.57
N LEU A 143 12.08 -24.30 15.23
CA LEU A 143 11.75 -25.52 15.96
C LEU A 143 12.75 -26.66 15.71
N ILE A 144 13.21 -26.79 14.46
CA ILE A 144 14.13 -27.86 14.04
C ILE A 144 15.56 -27.51 14.48
N PRO A 145 16.27 -28.41 15.19
CA PRO A 145 17.65 -28.16 15.60
C PRO A 145 18.67 -28.56 14.51
N GLY A 146 19.85 -27.93 14.59
CA GLY A 146 21.03 -28.35 13.82
C GLY A 146 20.94 -28.12 12.31
N THR A 147 21.64 -28.96 11.55
CA THR A 147 21.78 -28.84 10.09
C THR A 147 20.45 -29.02 9.35
N LEU A 148 19.47 -29.72 9.94
CA LEU A 148 18.15 -29.91 9.36
C LEU A 148 17.35 -28.59 9.27
N ALA A 149 17.72 -27.55 10.04
CA ALA A 149 17.09 -26.23 9.96
C ALA A 149 17.53 -25.41 8.73
N ILE A 150 18.70 -25.72 8.17
CA ILE A 150 19.32 -24.98 7.05
C ILE A 150 18.35 -24.81 5.86
N PRO A 151 17.71 -25.88 5.31
CA PRO A 151 16.78 -25.71 4.19
C PRO A 151 15.61 -24.76 4.52
N PHE A 152 15.09 -24.78 5.76
CA PHE A 152 14.00 -23.89 6.16
C PHE A 152 14.46 -22.43 6.25
N TRP A 153 15.67 -22.16 6.74
CA TRP A 153 16.26 -20.81 6.72
C TRP A 153 16.48 -20.30 5.30
N VAL A 154 16.94 -21.16 4.39
CA VAL A 154 17.11 -20.80 2.97
C VAL A 154 15.76 -20.46 2.34
N LEU A 155 14.75 -21.31 2.51
CA LEU A 155 13.40 -21.06 1.98
C LEU A 155 12.76 -19.81 2.61
N PHE A 156 12.96 -19.58 3.91
CA PHE A 156 12.54 -18.37 4.60
C PHE A 156 13.22 -17.13 3.98
N GLY A 157 14.52 -17.19 3.72
CA GLY A 157 15.28 -16.12 3.06
C GLY A 157 14.73 -15.80 1.67
N LEU A 158 14.45 -16.83 0.85
CA LEU A 158 13.86 -16.68 -0.47
C LEU A 158 12.46 -16.05 -0.42
N ALA A 159 11.58 -16.53 0.47
CA ALA A 159 10.25 -15.96 0.66
C ALA A 159 10.31 -14.49 1.13
N THR A 160 11.26 -14.17 2.02
CA THR A 160 11.51 -12.81 2.50
C THR A 160 12.00 -11.90 1.37
N ALA A 161 12.98 -12.35 0.58
CA ALA A 161 13.51 -11.61 -0.56
C ALA A 161 12.43 -11.35 -1.62
N TYR A 162 11.60 -12.35 -1.94
CA TYR A 162 10.46 -12.21 -2.85
C TYR A 162 9.50 -11.11 -2.37
N ARG A 163 9.10 -11.12 -1.09
CA ARG A 163 8.22 -10.06 -0.54
C ARG A 163 8.87 -8.67 -0.60
N LEU A 164 10.13 -8.58 -0.20
CA LEU A 164 10.87 -7.31 -0.20
C LEU A 164 11.05 -6.75 -1.62
N PHE A 165 11.29 -7.61 -2.61
CA PHE A 165 11.34 -7.25 -4.03
C PHE A 165 10.02 -6.58 -4.45
N PHE A 166 8.89 -7.22 -4.23
CA PHE A 166 7.58 -6.66 -4.58
C PHE A 166 7.25 -5.38 -3.80
N TYR A 167 7.62 -5.31 -2.52
CA TYR A 167 7.45 -4.08 -1.72
C TYR A 167 8.32 -2.94 -2.26
N TYR A 168 9.56 -3.22 -2.67
CA TYR A 168 10.45 -2.24 -3.27
C TYR A 168 9.84 -1.65 -4.55
N PHE A 169 9.35 -2.48 -5.47
CA PHE A 169 8.68 -1.97 -6.69
C PHE A 169 7.45 -1.14 -6.39
N ARG A 170 6.67 -1.53 -5.37
CA ARG A 170 5.44 -0.83 -5.01
C ARG A 170 5.68 0.49 -4.27
N LEU A 171 6.79 0.58 -3.53
CA LEU A 171 7.14 1.72 -2.69
C LEU A 171 8.28 2.57 -3.25
N ARG A 172 8.81 2.25 -4.44
CA ARG A 172 9.94 2.96 -5.08
C ARG A 172 9.69 4.45 -5.24
N SER A 173 8.43 4.85 -5.42
CA SER A 173 8.02 6.24 -5.58
C SER A 173 6.63 6.45 -4.99
N PRO A 174 6.32 7.68 -4.53
CA PRO A 174 4.99 8.05 -4.06
C PRO A 174 3.90 7.73 -5.10
N TRP A 175 4.13 8.05 -6.38
CA TRP A 175 3.16 7.77 -7.44
C TRP A 175 2.91 6.26 -7.67
N ALA A 176 3.92 5.40 -7.49
CA ALA A 176 3.75 3.95 -7.67
C ALA A 176 2.80 3.36 -6.61
N THR A 177 2.73 3.98 -5.43
CA THR A 177 1.78 3.59 -4.39
C THR A 177 0.31 3.82 -4.78
N LEU A 178 0.05 4.66 -5.79
CA LEU A 178 -1.28 4.96 -6.32
C LEU A 178 -1.54 4.33 -7.69
N HIS A 179 -0.57 4.37 -8.62
CA HIS A 179 -0.78 3.92 -9.99
C HIS A 179 -1.26 2.47 -10.07
N TYR A 180 -0.48 1.52 -9.57
CA TYR A 180 -0.83 0.10 -9.68
C TYR A 180 -2.18 -0.27 -9.04
N PRO A 181 -2.50 0.15 -7.80
CA PRO A 181 -3.80 -0.17 -7.21
C PRO A 181 -4.96 0.54 -7.93
N LEU A 182 -4.76 1.77 -8.44
CA LEU A 182 -5.78 2.45 -9.25
C LEU A 182 -6.01 1.77 -10.60
N MET A 183 -4.94 1.28 -11.24
CA MET A 183 -5.06 0.49 -12.47
C MET A 183 -5.86 -0.79 -12.24
N LEU A 184 -5.60 -1.51 -11.13
CA LEU A 184 -6.36 -2.71 -10.76
C LEU A 184 -7.84 -2.42 -10.48
N ARG A 185 -8.13 -1.31 -9.80
CA ARG A 185 -9.52 -0.87 -9.60
C ARG A 185 -10.17 -0.51 -10.92
N TYR A 186 -9.48 0.23 -11.77
CA TYR A 186 -9.99 0.63 -13.08
C TYR A 186 -10.34 -0.59 -13.93
N THR A 187 -9.48 -1.59 -14.01
CA THR A 187 -9.76 -2.81 -14.80
C THR A 187 -10.94 -3.60 -14.22
N ALA A 188 -11.06 -3.69 -12.89
CA ALA A 188 -12.20 -4.32 -12.23
C ALA A 188 -13.51 -3.56 -12.48
N ILE A 189 -13.50 -2.23 -12.39
CA ILE A 189 -14.65 -1.37 -12.68
C ILE A 189 -15.03 -1.49 -14.15
N CYS A 190 -14.07 -1.41 -15.06
CA CYS A 190 -14.28 -1.58 -16.50
C CYS A 190 -14.95 -2.92 -16.81
N ALA A 191 -14.42 -4.03 -16.29
CA ALA A 191 -15.01 -5.35 -16.46
C ALA A 191 -16.46 -5.41 -15.93
N SER A 192 -16.73 -4.79 -14.78
CA SER A 192 -18.08 -4.73 -14.22
C SER A 192 -19.05 -3.92 -15.08
N GLN A 193 -18.62 -2.75 -15.58
CA GLN A 193 -19.46 -1.87 -16.39
C GLN A 193 -19.69 -2.44 -17.79
N MET A 194 -18.69 -3.09 -18.39
CA MET A 194 -18.85 -3.82 -19.65
C MET A 194 -19.86 -4.97 -19.51
N ALA A 195 -19.80 -5.72 -18.41
CA ALA A 195 -20.76 -6.79 -18.14
C ALA A 195 -22.19 -6.26 -17.91
N MET A 196 -22.33 -5.11 -17.24
CA MET A 196 -23.63 -4.46 -17.06
C MET A 196 -24.21 -3.94 -18.38
N ALA A 197 -23.39 -3.22 -19.16
CA ALA A 197 -23.78 -2.69 -20.47
C ALA A 197 -24.22 -3.81 -21.42
N ALA A 198 -23.48 -4.93 -21.46
CA ALA A 198 -23.86 -6.11 -22.25
C ALA A 198 -25.19 -6.73 -21.80
N ARG A 199 -25.49 -6.75 -20.49
CA ARG A 199 -26.77 -7.24 -19.96
C ARG A 199 -27.93 -6.31 -20.24
N GLN A 200 -27.68 -5.00 -20.31
CA GLN A 200 -28.69 -3.96 -20.52
C GLN A 200 -28.88 -3.60 -21.99
N GLY A 201 -28.04 -4.13 -22.89
CA GLY A 201 -28.04 -3.75 -24.31
C GLY A 201 -27.52 -2.33 -24.55
N GLU A 202 -26.76 -1.78 -23.61
CA GLU A 202 -26.19 -0.42 -23.67
C GLU A 202 -24.73 -0.46 -24.15
N GLN A 203 -24.23 0.69 -24.62
CA GLN A 203 -22.84 0.85 -25.01
C GLN A 203 -21.98 1.20 -23.79
N TYR A 204 -20.81 0.57 -23.67
CA TYR A 204 -19.84 0.88 -22.61
C TYR A 204 -19.39 2.34 -22.67
N SER A 205 -19.30 3.00 -21.51
CA SER A 205 -18.79 4.36 -21.35
C SER A 205 -17.48 4.38 -20.55
N ALA A 206 -16.41 4.85 -21.19
CA ALA A 206 -15.14 5.09 -20.50
C ALA A 206 -15.24 6.22 -19.46
N GLU A 207 -16.12 7.19 -19.69
CA GLU A 207 -16.34 8.32 -18.79
C GLU A 207 -17.00 7.89 -17.48
N SER A 208 -18.00 7.02 -17.53
CA SER A 208 -18.61 6.46 -16.30
C SER A 208 -17.62 5.60 -15.51
N THR A 209 -16.69 4.93 -16.21
CA THR A 209 -15.62 4.15 -15.57
C THR A 209 -14.62 5.07 -14.85
N LEU A 210 -14.20 6.17 -15.49
CA LEU A 210 -13.34 7.18 -14.86
C LEU A 210 -14.01 7.85 -13.65
N HIS A 211 -15.29 8.19 -13.77
CA HIS A 211 -16.05 8.75 -12.66
C HIS A 211 -16.10 7.77 -11.48
N ALA A 212 -16.41 6.50 -11.73
CA ALA A 212 -16.40 5.47 -10.69
C ALA A 212 -15.02 5.25 -10.06
N LEU A 213 -13.93 5.30 -10.86
CA LEU A 213 -12.56 5.19 -10.35
C LEU A 213 -12.25 6.32 -9.36
N VAL A 214 -12.49 7.57 -9.74
CA VAL A 214 -12.19 8.74 -8.90
C VAL A 214 -13.06 8.74 -7.64
N THR A 215 -14.34 8.40 -7.76
CA THR A 215 -15.22 8.22 -6.58
C THR A 215 -14.71 7.13 -5.65
N SER A 216 -14.16 6.02 -6.17
CA SER A 216 -13.56 4.97 -5.34
C SER A 216 -12.28 5.43 -4.63
N ALA A 217 -11.51 6.31 -5.27
CA ALA A 217 -10.31 6.92 -4.68
C ALA A 217 -10.68 7.98 -3.63
N TYR A 218 -11.80 8.67 -3.79
CA TYR A 218 -12.28 9.69 -2.86
C TYR A 218 -13.76 9.53 -2.48
N PRO A 219 -14.10 8.56 -1.61
CA PRO A 219 -15.51 8.26 -1.29
C PRO A 219 -16.30 9.39 -0.64
N GLY A 220 -15.62 10.41 -0.10
CA GLY A 220 -16.25 11.57 0.54
C GLY A 220 -16.40 12.80 -0.38
N TRP A 221 -16.04 12.70 -1.66
CA TRP A 221 -16.16 13.82 -2.59
C TRP A 221 -17.55 13.92 -3.21
N THR A 222 -17.95 15.15 -3.55
CA THR A 222 -19.15 15.40 -4.34
C THR A 222 -18.92 15.05 -5.81
N SER A 223 -20.00 14.81 -6.55
CA SER A 223 -19.90 14.55 -7.99
C SER A 223 -19.25 15.71 -8.75
N GLU A 224 -19.50 16.96 -8.34
CA GLU A 224 -18.86 18.15 -8.91
C GLU A 224 -17.33 18.13 -8.74
N GLN A 225 -16.83 17.72 -7.57
CA GLN A 225 -15.39 17.60 -7.33
C GLN A 225 -14.76 16.51 -8.21
N VAL A 226 -15.47 15.38 -8.39
CA VAL A 226 -15.03 14.30 -9.26
C VAL A 226 -14.97 14.75 -10.72
N VAL A 227 -16.03 15.40 -11.21
CA VAL A 227 -16.10 15.95 -12.58
C VAL A 227 -15.04 17.04 -12.79
N SER A 228 -14.79 17.88 -11.80
CA SER A 228 -13.73 18.90 -11.83
C SER A 228 -12.34 18.29 -12.00
N LEU A 229 -12.03 17.20 -11.28
CA LEU A 229 -10.73 16.51 -11.44
C LEU A 229 -10.59 15.88 -12.82
N ILE A 230 -11.63 15.22 -13.32
CA ILE A 230 -11.61 14.56 -14.64
C ILE A 230 -11.51 15.59 -15.76
N SER A 231 -12.24 16.71 -15.66
CA SER A 231 -12.16 17.80 -16.63
C SER A 231 -10.80 18.48 -16.62
N SER A 232 -10.20 18.70 -15.45
CA SER A 232 -8.80 19.16 -15.32
C SER A 232 -7.85 18.22 -16.05
N ALA A 233 -7.95 16.90 -15.82
CA ALA A 233 -7.13 15.91 -16.51
C ALA A 233 -7.28 15.97 -18.04
N LYS A 234 -8.53 16.00 -18.54
CA LYS A 234 -8.83 16.09 -19.98
C LYS A 234 -8.30 17.38 -20.59
N GLN A 235 -8.44 18.51 -19.91
CA GLN A 235 -7.99 19.81 -20.40
C GLN A 235 -6.46 19.91 -20.45
N LYS A 236 -5.75 19.48 -19.39
CA LYS A 236 -4.29 19.46 -19.39
C LYS A 236 -3.71 18.52 -20.46
N MET A 237 -4.38 17.39 -20.71
CA MET A 237 -4.05 16.48 -21.79
C MET A 237 -4.24 17.14 -23.17
N LEU A 238 -5.39 17.79 -23.40
CA LEU A 238 -5.73 18.44 -24.67
C LEU A 238 -4.77 19.58 -25.03
N VAL A 239 -4.42 20.42 -24.08
CA VAL A 239 -3.53 21.58 -24.29
C VAL A 239 -2.06 21.20 -24.11
N PHE A 240 -1.78 19.95 -23.70
CA PHE A 240 -0.46 19.46 -23.35
C PHE A 240 0.30 20.39 -22.37
N THR A 241 -0.39 20.80 -21.30
CA THR A 241 0.13 21.74 -20.28
C THR A 241 1.46 21.27 -19.66
N ASP A 242 1.69 19.96 -19.64
CA ASP A 242 2.84 19.33 -19.00
C ASP A 242 4.10 19.25 -19.86
N ARG A 243 4.10 19.82 -21.08
CA ARG A 243 5.21 19.73 -22.02
C ARG A 243 6.54 20.19 -21.42
N GLU A 244 6.62 21.43 -20.93
CA GLU A 244 7.85 21.99 -20.37
C GLU A 244 8.34 21.24 -19.11
N PRO A 245 7.48 20.95 -18.11
CA PRO A 245 7.87 20.12 -16.97
C PRO A 245 8.39 18.74 -17.37
N LEU A 246 7.75 18.08 -18.35
CA LEU A 246 8.17 16.77 -18.85
C LEU A 246 9.51 16.83 -19.56
N GLU A 247 9.72 17.84 -20.40
CA GLU A 247 10.98 18.07 -21.10
C GLU A 247 12.13 18.24 -20.10
N HIS A 248 11.92 19.11 -19.09
CA HIS A 248 12.88 19.31 -18.02
C HIS A 248 13.16 18.00 -17.24
N CYS A 249 12.11 17.24 -16.90
CA CYS A 249 12.24 15.99 -16.18
C CYS A 249 13.04 14.95 -16.97
N ILE A 250 12.72 14.76 -18.25
CA ILE A 250 13.40 13.80 -19.14
C ILE A 250 14.86 14.19 -19.35
N ARG A 251 15.15 15.48 -19.56
CA ARG A 251 16.50 16.01 -19.75
C ARG A 251 17.35 15.86 -18.49
N SER A 252 16.78 16.12 -17.31
CA SER A 252 17.49 15.94 -16.03
C SER A 252 17.93 14.50 -15.78
N ARG A 253 17.17 13.52 -16.30
CA ARG A 253 17.45 12.09 -16.17
C ARG A 253 18.37 11.54 -17.26
N ASN A 254 18.47 12.23 -18.40
CA ASN A 254 19.30 11.84 -19.54
C ASN A 254 20.11 13.06 -20.02
N PRO A 255 21.18 13.47 -19.31
CA PRO A 255 21.93 14.68 -19.63
C PRO A 255 22.58 14.64 -21.02
N SER A 256 22.85 13.45 -21.53
CA SER A 256 23.41 13.20 -22.87
C SER A 256 22.38 13.23 -24.00
N LEU A 257 21.09 13.40 -23.70
CA LEU A 257 20.04 13.41 -24.70
C LEU A 257 20.12 14.69 -25.55
N ASP A 258 20.24 14.51 -26.87
CA ASP A 258 20.25 15.62 -27.81
C ASP A 258 18.91 16.37 -27.83
N ARG A 259 18.96 17.69 -28.07
CA ARG A 259 17.77 18.56 -28.15
C ARG A 259 16.82 18.12 -29.25
N ASN A 260 17.34 17.66 -30.40
CA ASN A 260 16.48 17.22 -31.49
C ASN A 260 15.75 15.92 -31.13
N ALA A 261 16.45 14.96 -30.52
CA ALA A 261 15.85 13.71 -30.04
C ALA A 261 14.78 13.95 -28.95
N LEU A 262 15.00 14.93 -28.07
CA LEU A 262 14.02 15.35 -27.06
C LEU A 262 12.79 15.98 -27.70
N SER A 263 12.98 16.91 -28.65
CA SER A 263 11.89 17.53 -29.40
C SER A 263 11.08 16.51 -30.19
N GLU A 264 11.73 15.54 -30.82
CA GLU A 264 11.07 14.43 -31.53
C GLU A 264 10.24 13.58 -30.55
N SER A 265 10.78 13.27 -29.38
CA SER A 265 10.07 12.53 -28.34
C SER A 265 8.84 13.28 -27.83
N MET A 266 8.94 14.60 -27.62
CA MET A 266 7.79 15.44 -27.26
C MET A 266 6.76 15.52 -28.37
N GLY A 267 7.19 15.56 -29.64
CA GLY A 267 6.32 15.48 -30.81
C GLY A 267 5.54 14.17 -30.88
N LYS A 268 6.19 13.03 -30.59
CA LYS A 268 5.53 11.72 -30.50
C LYS A 268 4.47 11.67 -29.40
N ILE A 269 4.76 12.23 -28.22
CA ILE A 269 3.77 12.34 -27.14
C ILE A 269 2.59 13.20 -27.60
N GLN A 270 2.84 14.37 -28.18
CA GLN A 270 1.79 15.27 -28.66
C GLN A 270 0.91 14.62 -29.74
N ALA A 271 1.51 13.83 -30.64
CA ALA A 271 0.76 13.05 -31.63
C ALA A 271 -0.12 11.99 -30.95
N ALA A 272 0.41 11.26 -29.96
CA ALA A 272 -0.34 10.24 -29.22
C ALA A 272 -1.53 10.82 -28.45
N LEU A 273 -1.40 12.03 -27.87
CA LEU A 273 -2.48 12.72 -27.16
C LEU A 273 -3.70 13.01 -28.05
N ASN A 274 -3.48 13.16 -29.36
CA ASN A 274 -4.50 13.41 -30.38
C ASN A 274 -4.89 12.14 -31.18
N GLY A 275 -4.30 10.99 -30.84
CA GLY A 275 -4.45 9.74 -31.56
C GLY A 275 -5.63 8.87 -31.08
N PRO A 276 -5.78 7.67 -31.66
CA PRO A 276 -6.85 6.73 -31.31
C PRO A 276 -6.74 6.18 -29.87
N ASP A 277 -5.54 6.16 -29.28
CA ASP A 277 -5.30 5.68 -27.91
C ASP A 277 -5.65 6.71 -26.82
N ARG A 278 -6.36 7.77 -27.17
CA ARG A 278 -6.67 8.91 -26.30
C ARG A 278 -7.29 8.47 -24.98
N ASP A 279 -8.22 7.53 -24.97
CA ASP A 279 -8.93 7.09 -23.75
C ASP A 279 -8.00 6.44 -22.72
N ALA A 280 -7.02 5.65 -23.18
CA ALA A 280 -6.00 5.06 -22.31
C ALA A 280 -5.08 6.14 -21.72
N ILE A 281 -4.80 7.19 -22.49
CA ILE A 281 -3.99 8.33 -22.04
C ILE A 281 -4.78 9.20 -21.06
N VAL A 282 -6.09 9.38 -21.25
CA VAL A 282 -6.97 10.10 -20.29
C VAL A 282 -6.91 9.43 -18.91
N LEU A 283 -6.94 8.10 -18.84
CA LEU A 283 -6.74 7.38 -17.57
C LEU A 283 -5.39 7.71 -16.94
N GLY A 284 -4.33 7.72 -17.75
CA GLY A 284 -3.00 8.17 -17.34
C GLY A 284 -3.05 9.55 -16.70
N TYR A 285 -3.65 10.54 -17.36
CA TYR A 285 -3.80 11.89 -16.83
C TYR A 285 -4.69 11.97 -15.58
N ALA A 286 -5.77 11.18 -15.51
CA ALA A 286 -6.61 11.14 -14.32
C ALA A 286 -5.83 10.63 -13.10
N ILE A 287 -5.03 9.57 -13.24
CA ILE A 287 -4.13 9.09 -12.19
C ILE A 287 -3.07 10.17 -11.87
N ALA A 288 -2.55 10.86 -12.87
CA ALA A 288 -1.59 11.95 -12.68
C ALA A 288 -2.17 13.09 -11.82
N GLU A 289 -3.44 13.47 -12.03
CA GLU A 289 -4.12 14.47 -11.19
C GLU A 289 -4.31 13.98 -9.75
N ILE A 290 -4.63 12.69 -9.54
CA ILE A 290 -4.69 12.10 -8.20
C ILE A 290 -3.31 12.16 -7.53
N VAL A 291 -2.24 11.80 -8.24
CA VAL A 291 -0.86 11.88 -7.75
C VAL A 291 -0.46 13.32 -7.42
N GLY A 292 -0.78 14.27 -8.30
CA GLY A 292 -0.47 15.69 -8.11
C GLY A 292 -1.17 16.28 -6.89
N ARG A 293 -2.41 15.87 -6.66
CA ARG A 293 -3.14 16.25 -5.45
C ARG A 293 -2.51 15.68 -4.18
N ASP A 294 -2.17 14.39 -4.17
CA ASP A 294 -1.71 13.69 -2.97
C ASP A 294 -0.24 13.97 -2.62
N PHE A 295 0.61 14.22 -3.64
CA PHE A 295 2.06 14.29 -3.50
C PHE A 295 2.71 15.52 -4.17
N GLY A 296 1.93 16.37 -4.84
CA GLY A 296 2.40 17.59 -5.50
C GLY A 296 2.81 17.41 -6.96
N ASP A 297 2.96 18.53 -7.67
CA ASP A 297 3.20 18.56 -9.12
C ASP A 297 4.50 17.88 -9.55
N ASN A 298 5.53 17.92 -8.71
CA ASN A 298 6.79 17.23 -8.99
C ASN A 298 6.61 15.71 -9.16
N GLU A 299 5.81 15.07 -8.30
CA GLU A 299 5.53 13.63 -8.41
C GLU A 299 4.58 13.33 -9.56
N ARG A 300 3.65 14.25 -9.87
CA ARG A 300 2.79 14.17 -11.05
C ARG A 300 3.59 14.18 -12.35
N THR A 301 4.56 15.08 -12.50
CA THR A 301 5.45 15.13 -13.68
C THR A 301 6.32 13.88 -13.78
N LYS A 302 6.89 13.41 -12.66
CA LYS A 302 7.66 12.15 -12.64
C LYS A 302 6.81 10.97 -13.09
N TYR A 303 5.56 10.90 -12.62
CA TYR A 303 4.62 9.86 -13.04
C TYR A 303 4.34 9.91 -14.53
N LEU A 304 4.00 11.08 -15.10
CA LEU A 304 3.74 11.22 -16.53
C LEU A 304 4.96 10.82 -17.37
N ALA A 305 6.18 11.19 -16.95
CA ALA A 305 7.40 10.77 -17.64
C ALA A 305 7.59 9.24 -17.65
N GLU A 306 7.31 8.57 -16.52
CA GLU A 306 7.36 7.10 -16.41
C GLU A 306 6.22 6.43 -17.18
N PHE A 307 5.04 7.05 -17.24
CA PHE A 307 3.90 6.59 -18.03
C PHE A 307 4.20 6.60 -19.53
N PHE A 308 4.68 7.73 -20.06
CA PHE A 308 5.01 7.84 -21.49
C PHE A 308 6.23 7.00 -21.91
N SER A 309 7.17 6.74 -20.99
CA SER A 309 8.29 5.82 -21.25
C SER A 309 7.93 4.34 -21.06
N GLY A 310 6.68 4.02 -20.70
CA GLY A 310 6.21 2.64 -20.48
C GLY A 310 6.72 1.97 -19.21
N ARG A 311 7.48 2.68 -18.37
CA ARG A 311 8.09 2.20 -17.12
C ARG A 311 7.14 2.24 -15.91
N ALA A 312 5.99 2.88 -16.06
CA ALA A 312 4.90 2.82 -15.09
C ALA A 312 4.14 1.48 -15.11
N ARG A 313 4.37 0.62 -16.13
CA ARG A 313 3.75 -0.71 -16.25
C ARG A 313 4.28 -1.71 -15.21
#